data_AF-A0A960F954-F1
#
_entry.id   AF-A0A960F954-F1
#
_cell.length_a   1.000
_cell.length_b   1.000
_cell.length_c   1.000
_cell.angle_alpha   90.00
_cell.angle_beta   90.00
_cell.angle_gamma   90.00
#
_symmetry.space_group_name_H-M   'P 1'
#
loop_
_entity.id
_entity.type
_entity.pdbx_description
1 polymer ?
#
loop_
_entity_poly.entity_id
_entity_poly.type
_entity_poly.pdbx_seq_one_letter_code
_entity_poly.pdbx_strand_id
1 'polypeptide(L)'
;MTLLRDGRQLIVTVSQCSSASSSFRHVTDASPSSRAPRPWARHAAYAGTMPHHPSTVVCVVLAAGAGSRFRGDRHKLLVDIDGEPLVVRAVAHALEAGVGDVVVVSGATDVPIDPSDARWAGRVSVMANERWAEGQASSLRAGVAVADAVGADAVVVGLGDQPGVTSAAWRAVATAPADQPVVVASYDGRRGPHPVRLHRSVWPMLSDTGDDGARTLMRDHPTLVHEVPCPGTAADIDTLEDVQRWRSS
;
A
#
# COMPACT_ATOMS: atom_id res chain seq x y z
N MET A 1 56.23 12.23 -20.45
CA MET A 1 55.79 13.40 -19.66
C MET A 1 54.34 13.12 -19.26
N THR A 2 54.16 12.36 -18.17
CA THR A 2 53.70 12.83 -16.84
C THR A 2 52.20 13.13 -16.85
N LEU A 3 51.31 12.52 -16.07
CA LEU A 3 51.31 11.38 -15.15
C LEU A 3 49.80 11.19 -14.85
N LEU A 4 49.23 9.99 -15.00
CA LEU A 4 47.90 9.68 -14.48
C LEU A 4 48.04 8.58 -13.42
N ARG A 5 47.61 8.94 -12.21
CA ARG A 5 47.48 8.11 -11.02
C ARG A 5 46.23 7.22 -11.15
N ASP A 6 46.23 6.15 -10.35
CA ASP A 6 45.14 5.21 -10.07
C ASP A 6 45.03 3.93 -10.93
N GLY A 7 46.13 3.18 -10.95
CA GLY A 7 46.23 2.07 -9.99
C GLY A 7 45.23 0.91 -10.08
N ARG A 8 44.79 0.50 -11.27
CA ARG A 8 44.09 -0.78 -11.44
C ARG A 8 44.74 -1.63 -12.54
N GLN A 9 45.61 -2.54 -12.09
CA GLN A 9 46.23 -3.56 -12.93
C GLN A 9 45.24 -4.71 -13.10
N LEU A 10 44.77 -4.92 -14.33
CA LEU A 10 44.01 -6.12 -14.73
C LEU A 10 45.03 -7.20 -15.12
N ILE A 11 45.16 -8.22 -14.28
CA ILE A 11 45.94 -9.43 -14.60
C ILE A 11 45.02 -10.37 -15.35
N VAL A 12 45.28 -10.56 -16.64
CA VAL A 12 44.66 -11.59 -17.47
C VAL A 12 45.56 -12.82 -17.42
N THR A 13 45.14 -13.86 -16.69
CA THR A 13 45.81 -15.17 -16.72
C THR A 13 45.00 -16.11 -17.58
N VAL A 14 45.58 -16.53 -18.71
CA VAL A 14 45.07 -17.62 -19.54
C VAL A 14 45.61 -18.92 -18.95
N SER A 15 44.73 -19.88 -18.65
CA SER A 15 45.15 -21.25 -18.32
C SER A 15 44.21 -22.24 -18.99
N GLN A 16 44.73 -22.99 -19.95
CA GLN A 16 44.13 -24.22 -20.48
C GLN A 16 44.89 -25.40 -19.89
N CYS A 17 44.19 -26.40 -19.32
CA CYS A 17 44.26 -27.84 -19.68
C CYS A 17 43.54 -28.73 -18.63
N SER A 18 42.58 -29.52 -19.12
CA SER A 18 42.44 -30.97 -18.95
C SER A 18 42.21 -31.67 -17.59
N SER A 19 41.13 -32.46 -17.60
CA SER A 19 40.89 -33.78 -16.98
C SER A 19 40.63 -33.94 -15.47
N ALA A 20 39.40 -34.42 -15.20
CA ALA A 20 38.96 -35.45 -14.26
C ALA A 20 39.59 -35.55 -12.86
N SER A 21 38.78 -35.31 -11.82
CA SER A 21 38.18 -36.36 -10.97
C SER A 21 37.68 -35.79 -9.64
N SER A 22 36.63 -36.45 -9.13
CA SER A 22 35.89 -36.21 -7.90
C SER A 22 36.74 -35.85 -6.67
N SER A 23 36.39 -34.77 -5.98
CA SER A 23 36.38 -34.78 -4.52
C SER A 23 35.53 -33.64 -3.93
N PHE A 24 34.73 -34.04 -2.95
CA PHE A 24 33.82 -33.26 -2.12
C PHE A 24 34.54 -32.14 -1.37
N ARG A 25 34.06 -30.89 -1.45
CA ARG A 25 34.40 -29.84 -0.47
C ARG A 25 33.17 -28.98 -0.16
N HIS A 26 32.92 -28.83 1.14
CA HIS A 26 32.02 -27.87 1.74
C HIS A 26 32.28 -26.46 1.21
N VAL A 27 31.22 -25.78 0.75
CA VAL A 27 31.19 -24.33 0.57
C VAL A 27 30.41 -23.77 1.74
N THR A 28 31.11 -23.10 2.66
CA THR A 28 30.51 -22.17 3.61
C THR A 28 30.80 -20.75 3.17
N ASP A 29 29.82 -19.91 3.45
CA ASP A 29 29.84 -18.45 3.53
C ASP A 29 29.47 -17.67 2.26
N ALA A 30 28.19 -17.24 2.24
CA ALA A 30 27.65 -16.28 1.31
C ALA A 30 27.86 -14.87 1.91
N SER A 31 28.78 -14.14 1.30
CA SER A 31 29.04 -12.73 1.57
C SER A 31 27.75 -11.90 1.42
N PRO A 32 27.42 -10.99 2.37
CA PRO A 32 26.21 -10.17 2.25
C PRO A 32 26.41 -9.11 1.15
N SER A 33 25.57 -9.18 0.11
CA SER A 33 25.53 -8.19 -0.97
C SER A 33 25.09 -6.83 -0.42
N SER A 34 25.90 -5.80 -0.61
CA SER A 34 25.57 -4.41 -0.32
C SER A 34 24.43 -3.92 -1.24
N ARG A 35 23.17 -4.04 -0.79
CA ARG A 35 22.04 -3.34 -1.40
C ARG A 35 21.98 -1.92 -0.83
N ALA A 36 22.00 -0.92 -1.71
CA ALA A 36 21.69 0.45 -1.34
C ALA A 36 20.30 0.51 -0.67
N PRO A 37 20.11 1.35 0.37
CA PRO A 37 18.83 1.45 1.06
C PRO A 37 17.73 1.91 0.09
N ARG A 38 16.55 1.28 0.19
CA ARG A 38 15.37 1.64 -0.60
C ARG A 38 14.94 3.07 -0.28
N PRO A 39 14.34 3.82 -1.24
CA PRO A 39 14.02 5.24 -1.07
C PRO A 39 13.21 5.59 0.20
N TRP A 40 12.42 4.63 0.71
CA TRP A 40 11.57 4.80 1.89
C TRP A 40 12.27 4.50 3.24
N ALA A 41 13.50 3.96 3.24
CA ALA A 41 14.18 3.48 4.45
C ALA A 41 14.95 4.55 5.24
N ARG A 42 14.71 5.84 4.98
CA ARG A 42 15.37 6.94 5.70
C ARG A 42 14.48 7.32 6.88
N HIS A 43 14.87 6.89 8.08
CA HIS A 43 14.54 7.43 9.43
C HIS A 43 14.30 6.27 10.42
N ALA A 44 15.38 5.65 10.89
CA ALA A 44 15.31 4.78 12.06
C ALA A 44 16.60 4.90 12.88
N ALA A 45 16.61 5.81 13.86
CA ALA A 45 17.51 5.74 15.01
C ALA A 45 17.07 6.73 16.09
N TYR A 46 16.33 6.24 17.11
CA TYR A 46 16.57 6.67 18.50
C TYR A 46 16.01 5.62 19.48
N ALA A 47 16.86 5.13 20.37
CA ALA A 47 16.49 4.25 21.48
C ALA A 47 16.59 5.07 22.78
N GLY A 48 15.49 5.16 23.54
CA GLY A 48 15.45 5.79 24.85
C GLY A 48 14.04 6.19 25.26
N THR A 49 13.57 5.65 26.38
CA THR A 49 12.39 5.99 27.21
C THR A 49 11.27 6.80 26.54
N MET A 50 10.18 6.08 26.20
CA MET A 50 8.97 6.52 25.47
C MET A 50 8.50 7.97 25.75
N PRO A 51 8.83 8.93 24.85
CA PRO A 51 7.91 10.01 24.56
C PRO A 51 6.78 9.42 23.72
N HIS A 52 5.54 9.83 23.95
CA HIS A 52 4.42 9.50 23.05
C HIS A 52 4.80 10.01 21.65
N HIS A 53 5.28 9.12 20.77
CA HIS A 53 5.42 9.47 19.37
C HIS A 53 4.01 9.81 18.89
N PRO A 54 3.83 10.87 18.06
CA PRO A 54 2.59 11.00 17.32
C PRO A 54 2.39 9.67 16.59
N SER A 55 1.27 8.99 16.84
CA SER A 55 1.02 7.65 16.33
C SER A 55 1.23 7.65 14.82
N THR A 56 2.16 6.84 14.32
CA THR A 56 2.56 6.89 12.91
C THR A 56 1.55 6.09 12.10
N VAL A 57 0.82 6.77 11.20
CA VAL A 57 -0.22 6.17 10.35
C VAL A 57 0.24 6.16 8.91
N VAL A 58 -0.01 5.06 8.20
CA VAL A 58 0.15 4.97 6.74
C VAL A 58 -1.22 4.79 6.09
N CYS A 59 -1.52 5.59 5.08
CA CYS A 59 -2.70 5.41 4.25
C CYS A 59 -2.39 4.38 3.16
N VAL A 60 -3.25 3.37 3.01
CA VAL A 60 -3.13 2.34 1.98
C VAL A 60 -4.34 2.44 1.07
N VAL A 61 -4.11 2.68 -0.22
CA VAL A 61 -5.14 2.64 -1.25
C VAL A 61 -4.97 1.36 -2.06
N LEU A 62 -5.94 0.45 -1.96
CA LEU A 62 -5.93 -0.80 -2.72
C LEU A 62 -6.50 -0.54 -4.12
N ALA A 63 -5.66 -0.72 -5.14
CA ALA A 63 -5.96 -0.45 -6.54
C ALA A 63 -5.49 -1.61 -7.45
N ALA A 64 -5.49 -2.84 -6.91
CA ALA A 64 -4.93 -4.02 -7.56
C ALA A 64 -5.97 -4.93 -8.25
N GLY A 65 -7.27 -4.64 -8.10
CA GLY A 65 -8.36 -5.49 -8.58
C GLY A 65 -8.48 -5.52 -10.11
N ALA A 66 -8.97 -6.65 -10.64
CA ALA A 66 -9.06 -6.94 -12.07
C ALA A 66 -10.15 -6.17 -12.85
N GLY A 67 -11.04 -5.46 -12.16
CA GLY A 67 -12.14 -4.73 -12.79
C GLY A 67 -13.06 -5.58 -13.67
N SER A 68 -13.20 -6.88 -13.37
CA SER A 68 -13.77 -7.89 -14.28
C SER A 68 -15.23 -7.66 -14.71
N ARG A 69 -15.98 -6.86 -13.94
CA ARG A 69 -17.37 -6.45 -14.23
C ARG A 69 -17.46 -5.22 -15.14
N PHE A 70 -16.38 -4.47 -15.29
CA PHE A 70 -16.35 -3.26 -16.10
C PHE A 70 -16.13 -3.59 -17.58
N ARG A 71 -17.15 -3.35 -18.41
CA ARG A 71 -17.15 -3.62 -19.86
C ARG A 71 -16.95 -2.32 -20.64
N GLY A 72 -15.80 -1.67 -20.47
CA GLY A 72 -15.41 -0.47 -21.22
C GLY A 72 -14.04 -0.65 -21.89
N ASP A 73 -13.67 0.30 -22.75
CA ASP A 73 -12.41 0.24 -23.53
C ASP A 73 -11.15 0.42 -22.65
N ARG A 74 -11.31 0.87 -21.40
CA ARG A 74 -10.24 1.08 -20.41
C ARG A 74 -10.63 0.46 -19.08
N HIS A 75 -9.64 0.12 -18.26
CA HIS A 75 -9.85 -0.43 -16.92
C HIS A 75 -10.63 0.55 -16.02
N LYS A 76 -11.49 0.05 -15.12
CA LYS A 76 -12.40 0.89 -14.32
C LYS A 76 -11.72 2.01 -13.50
N LEU A 77 -10.52 1.71 -12.98
CA LEU A 77 -9.70 2.65 -12.22
C LEU A 77 -9.21 3.86 -13.06
N LEU A 78 -9.21 3.70 -14.39
CA LEU A 78 -8.77 4.71 -15.36
C LEU A 78 -9.94 5.51 -15.93
N VAL A 79 -11.17 5.25 -15.47
CA VAL A 79 -12.34 6.00 -15.91
C VAL A 79 -12.26 7.40 -15.34
N ASP A 80 -12.37 8.38 -16.24
CA ASP A 80 -12.41 9.79 -15.88
C ASP A 80 -13.76 10.14 -15.25
N ILE A 81 -13.71 10.63 -14.02
CA ILE A 81 -14.82 11.25 -13.30
C ILE A 81 -14.45 12.71 -13.07
N ASP A 82 -15.24 13.63 -13.63
CA ASP A 82 -15.01 15.08 -13.54
C ASP A 82 -13.60 15.54 -13.98
N GLY A 83 -13.03 14.85 -14.98
CA GLY A 83 -11.73 15.17 -15.55
C GLY A 83 -10.54 14.51 -14.85
N GLU A 84 -10.78 13.63 -13.86
CA GLU A 84 -9.72 12.91 -13.15
C GLU A 84 -9.98 11.38 -13.13
N PRO A 85 -8.96 10.53 -13.32
CA PRO A 85 -9.12 9.10 -13.17
C PRO A 85 -9.55 8.72 -11.76
N LEU A 86 -10.47 7.76 -11.67
CA LEU A 86 -11.07 7.31 -10.42
C LEU A 86 -10.05 7.01 -9.30
N VAL A 87 -8.98 6.27 -9.62
CA VAL A 87 -7.93 5.95 -8.64
C VAL A 87 -7.15 7.17 -8.17
N VAL A 88 -6.93 8.14 -9.06
CA VAL A 88 -6.20 9.37 -8.75
C VAL A 88 -7.01 10.21 -7.75
N ARG A 89 -8.33 10.28 -7.92
CA ARG A 89 -9.24 10.94 -6.97
C ARG A 89 -9.20 10.28 -5.59
N ALA A 90 -9.27 8.95 -5.52
CA ALA A 90 -9.21 8.23 -4.25
C ALA A 90 -7.89 8.49 -3.50
N VAL A 91 -6.77 8.54 -4.24
CA VAL A 91 -5.44 8.85 -3.69
C VAL A 91 -5.34 10.31 -3.24
N ALA A 92 -5.93 11.24 -3.99
CA ALA A 92 -6.01 12.64 -3.59
C ALA A 92 -6.76 12.79 -2.25
N HIS A 93 -7.92 12.16 -2.09
CA HIS A 93 -8.67 12.22 -0.82
C HIS A 93 -7.91 11.59 0.36
N ALA A 94 -7.19 10.48 0.14
CA ALA A 94 -6.34 9.89 1.17
C ALA A 94 -5.20 10.85 1.59
N LEU A 95 -4.55 11.51 0.62
CA LEU A 95 -3.48 12.47 0.88
C LEU A 95 -3.99 13.74 1.58
N GLU A 96 -5.10 14.30 1.08
CA GLU A 96 -5.78 15.49 1.63
C GLU A 96 -6.25 15.30 3.08
N ALA A 97 -6.47 14.05 3.51
CA ALA A 97 -6.78 13.75 4.90
C ALA A 97 -5.66 14.23 5.84
N GLY A 98 -4.40 14.25 5.36
CA GLY A 98 -3.26 14.79 6.09
C GLY A 98 -2.82 13.94 7.28
N VAL A 99 -3.15 12.64 7.27
CA VAL A 99 -2.97 11.74 8.42
C VAL A 99 -1.75 10.82 8.31
N GLY A 100 -1.23 10.64 7.10
CA GLY A 100 -0.11 9.73 6.84
C GLY A 100 0.36 9.85 5.39
N ASP A 101 1.50 9.24 5.08
CA ASP A 101 1.90 9.04 3.69
C ASP A 101 1.02 7.98 3.04
N VAL A 102 0.85 8.08 1.71
CA VAL A 102 -0.04 7.20 0.96
C VAL A 102 0.77 6.17 0.18
N VAL A 103 0.41 4.91 0.38
CA VAL A 103 0.91 3.77 -0.40
C VAL A 103 -0.23 3.27 -1.28
N VAL A 104 -0.03 3.33 -2.59
CA VAL A 104 -0.95 2.78 -3.57
C VAL A 104 -0.48 1.38 -3.94
N VAL A 105 -1.35 0.39 -3.72
CA VAL A 105 -1.07 -1.01 -4.09
C VAL A 105 -1.70 -1.28 -5.45
N SER A 106 -0.89 -1.37 -6.51
CA SER A 106 -1.33 -1.70 -7.87
C SER A 106 -1.23 -3.21 -8.15
N GLY A 107 -1.80 -3.67 -9.26
CA GLY A 107 -1.89 -5.10 -9.58
C GLY A 107 -2.25 -5.33 -11.04
N ALA A 108 -3.50 -5.73 -11.30
CA ALA A 108 -3.97 -6.12 -12.63
C ALA A 108 -3.79 -5.07 -13.74
N THR A 109 -3.64 -3.79 -13.38
CA THR A 109 -3.36 -2.70 -14.31
C THR A 109 -2.39 -1.71 -13.70
N ASP A 110 -1.65 -1.01 -14.55
CA ASP A 110 -0.86 0.14 -14.14
C ASP A 110 -1.79 1.31 -13.79
N VAL A 111 -1.56 1.90 -12.63
CA VAL A 111 -2.28 3.09 -12.19
C VAL A 111 -1.54 4.34 -12.69
N PRO A 112 -2.25 5.39 -13.17
CA PRO A 112 -1.65 6.59 -13.73
C PRO A 112 -1.22 7.54 -12.61
N ILE A 113 -0.35 7.05 -11.73
CA ILE A 113 0.16 7.78 -10.57
C ILE A 113 1.67 7.83 -10.71
N ASP A 114 2.19 9.01 -11.04
CA ASP A 114 3.61 9.32 -10.98
C ASP A 114 3.94 9.88 -9.58
N PRO A 115 4.68 9.15 -8.72
CA PRO A 115 5.09 9.63 -7.40
C PRO A 115 5.88 10.95 -7.41
N SER A 116 6.49 11.32 -8.54
CA SER A 116 7.26 12.55 -8.68
C SER A 116 6.42 13.78 -9.01
N ASP A 117 5.12 13.60 -9.32
CA ASP A 117 4.20 14.71 -9.56
C ASP A 117 4.10 15.60 -8.31
N ALA A 118 4.29 16.90 -8.50
CA ALA A 118 4.28 17.91 -7.46
C ALA A 118 2.99 17.89 -6.64
N ARG A 119 1.86 17.46 -7.23
CA ARG A 119 0.58 17.34 -6.51
C ARG A 119 0.63 16.40 -5.30
N TRP A 120 1.55 15.45 -5.29
CA TRP A 120 1.70 14.47 -4.21
C TRP A 120 2.67 14.92 -3.12
N ALA A 121 3.38 16.03 -3.32
CA ALA A 121 4.39 16.57 -2.40
C ALA A 121 5.42 15.52 -1.93
N GLY A 122 5.71 14.50 -2.76
CA GLY A 122 6.61 13.39 -2.41
C GLY A 122 6.08 12.42 -1.34
N ARG A 123 4.77 12.45 -1.06
CA ARG A 123 4.11 11.66 0.01
C ARG A 123 3.26 10.50 -0.50
N VAL A 124 3.26 10.28 -1.81
CA VAL A 124 2.57 9.15 -2.44
C VAL A 124 3.62 8.22 -3.04
N SER A 125 3.47 6.92 -2.80
CA SER A 125 4.28 5.89 -3.43
C SER A 125 3.39 4.82 -4.05
N VAL A 126 3.90 4.15 -5.10
CA VAL A 126 3.20 3.05 -5.76
C VAL A 126 4.00 1.77 -5.57
N MET A 127 3.31 0.70 -5.22
CA MET A 127 3.87 -0.64 -5.08
C MET A 127 3.02 -1.63 -5.88
N ALA A 128 3.66 -2.35 -6.79
CA ALA A 128 3.01 -3.44 -7.52
C ALA A 128 2.90 -4.69 -6.62
N ASN A 129 1.70 -5.23 -6.49
CA ASN A 129 1.44 -6.54 -5.90
C ASN A 129 1.38 -7.59 -7.01
N GLU A 130 2.45 -8.38 -7.16
CA GLU A 130 2.51 -9.49 -8.13
C GLU A 130 1.48 -10.60 -7.82
N ARG A 131 1.03 -10.70 -6.57
CA ARG A 131 0.07 -11.71 -6.10
C ARG A 131 -1.38 -11.20 -6.09
N TRP A 132 -1.69 -10.15 -6.84
CA TRP A 132 -3.03 -9.54 -6.86
C TRP A 132 -4.14 -10.55 -7.20
N ALA A 133 -3.82 -11.59 -7.98
CA ALA A 133 -4.76 -12.64 -8.37
C ALA A 133 -5.17 -13.57 -7.21
N GLU A 134 -4.45 -13.57 -6.08
CA GLU A 134 -4.80 -14.31 -4.86
C GLU A 134 -5.93 -13.64 -4.04
N GLY A 135 -6.39 -12.47 -4.49
CA GLY A 135 -7.51 -11.73 -3.92
C GLY A 135 -7.09 -10.47 -3.15
N GLN A 136 -8.09 -9.73 -2.66
CA GLN A 136 -7.87 -8.46 -1.94
C GLN A 136 -6.96 -8.61 -0.71
N ALA A 137 -6.97 -9.76 -0.03
CA ALA A 137 -6.13 -10.04 1.12
C ALA A 137 -4.63 -9.91 0.83
N SER A 138 -4.16 -10.39 -0.33
CA SER A 138 -2.74 -10.27 -0.70
C SER A 138 -2.30 -8.81 -0.88
N SER A 139 -3.20 -7.98 -1.39
CA SER A 139 -2.98 -6.53 -1.59
C SER A 139 -2.98 -5.78 -0.27
N LEU A 140 -3.89 -6.13 0.64
CA LEU A 140 -3.90 -5.60 2.01
C LEU A 140 -2.61 -5.96 2.75
N ARG A 141 -2.16 -7.22 2.66
CA ARG A 141 -0.90 -7.69 3.24
C ARG A 141 0.30 -6.93 2.70
N ALA A 142 0.34 -6.68 1.39
CA ALA A 142 1.40 -5.88 0.79
C ALA A 142 1.44 -4.48 1.41
N GLY A 143 0.30 -3.78 1.48
CA GLY A 143 0.24 -2.44 2.09
C GLY A 143 0.63 -2.42 3.57
N VAL A 144 0.19 -3.41 4.35
CA VAL A 144 0.58 -3.59 5.75
C VAL A 144 2.09 -3.84 5.90
N ALA A 145 2.69 -4.64 5.01
CA ALA A 145 4.13 -4.89 5.04
C ALA A 145 4.95 -3.61 4.83
N VAL A 146 4.48 -2.67 4.00
CA VAL A 146 5.14 -1.36 3.84
C VAL A 146 5.06 -0.55 5.13
N ALA A 147 3.88 -0.54 5.77
CA ALA A 147 3.66 0.18 7.02
C ALA A 147 4.49 -0.41 8.19
N ASP A 148 4.56 -1.74 8.29
CA ASP A 148 5.38 -2.42 9.31
C ASP A 148 6.87 -2.11 9.13
N ALA A 149 7.34 -2.05 7.89
CA ALA A 149 8.75 -1.81 7.61
C ALA A 149 9.22 -0.39 7.96
N VAL A 150 8.31 0.58 8.04
CA VAL A 150 8.57 1.94 8.57
C VAL A 150 8.21 2.09 10.05
N GLY A 151 7.78 1.02 10.71
CA GLY A 151 7.41 1.03 12.12
C GLY A 151 6.12 1.77 12.43
N ALA A 152 5.17 1.82 11.48
CA ALA A 152 3.88 2.45 11.70
C ALA A 152 3.07 1.76 12.81
N ASP A 153 2.24 2.52 13.51
CA ASP A 153 1.34 2.03 14.55
C ASP A 153 0.03 1.51 13.97
N ALA A 154 -0.40 2.06 12.82
CA ALA A 154 -1.62 1.66 12.15
C ALA A 154 -1.54 1.91 10.64
N VAL A 155 -2.41 1.20 9.92
CA VAL A 155 -2.78 1.55 8.54
C VAL A 155 -4.21 2.06 8.50
N VAL A 156 -4.51 3.00 7.60
CA VAL A 156 -5.88 3.32 7.21
C VAL A 156 -6.05 2.87 5.77
N VAL A 157 -7.02 2.00 5.50
CA VAL A 157 -7.17 1.31 4.23
C VAL A 157 -8.44 1.77 3.52
N GLY A 158 -8.31 2.20 2.28
CA GLY A 158 -9.42 2.50 1.37
C GLY A 158 -9.21 1.84 0.00
N LEU A 159 -10.21 1.95 -0.87
CA LEU A 159 -10.18 1.37 -2.21
C LEU A 159 -10.05 2.44 -3.29
N GLY A 160 -9.37 2.10 -4.38
CA GLY A 160 -9.16 2.99 -5.52
C GLY A 160 -10.40 3.23 -6.38
N ASP A 161 -11.49 2.50 -6.14
CA ASP A 161 -12.74 2.55 -6.91
C ASP A 161 -13.93 3.14 -6.14
N GLN A 162 -13.68 3.73 -4.97
CA GLN A 162 -14.68 4.36 -4.10
C GLN A 162 -14.48 5.90 -4.04
N PRO A 163 -14.90 6.64 -5.08
CA PRO A 163 -14.63 8.09 -5.18
C PRO A 163 -15.38 8.93 -4.15
N GLY A 164 -16.43 8.36 -3.54
CA GLY A 164 -17.22 9.02 -2.49
C GLY A 164 -16.64 8.92 -1.09
N VAL A 165 -15.53 8.21 -0.92
CA VAL A 165 -14.79 8.20 0.34
C VAL A 165 -13.97 9.48 0.45
N THR A 166 -14.53 10.45 1.15
CA THR A 166 -13.96 11.80 1.28
C THR A 166 -12.74 11.84 2.20
N SER A 167 -11.88 12.85 2.03
CA SER A 167 -10.76 13.11 2.95
C SER A 167 -11.20 13.30 4.41
N ALA A 168 -12.42 13.79 4.64
CA ALA A 168 -13.03 13.88 5.96
C ALA A 168 -13.30 12.49 6.58
N ALA A 169 -13.76 11.52 5.79
CA ALA A 169 -13.96 10.13 6.24
C ALA A 169 -12.62 9.46 6.59
N TRP A 170 -11.60 9.62 5.73
CA TRP A 170 -10.24 9.16 6.00
C TRP A 170 -9.71 9.72 7.33
N ARG A 171 -9.86 11.03 7.53
CA ARG A 171 -9.41 11.71 8.76
C ARG A 171 -10.18 11.21 9.98
N ALA A 172 -11.50 11.11 9.91
CA ALA A 172 -12.33 10.66 11.02
C ALA A 172 -11.95 9.25 11.52
N VAL A 173 -11.72 8.32 10.59
CA VAL A 173 -11.29 6.95 10.92
C VAL A 173 -9.86 6.92 11.47
N ALA A 174 -8.96 7.74 10.91
CA ALA A 174 -7.57 7.83 11.36
C ALA A 174 -7.42 8.39 12.78
N THR A 175 -8.20 9.42 13.13
CA THR A 175 -8.09 10.16 14.39
C THR A 175 -9.02 9.65 15.50
N ALA A 176 -9.76 8.57 15.24
CA ALA A 176 -10.58 7.92 16.26
C ALA A 176 -9.72 7.41 17.42
N PRO A 177 -10.27 7.30 18.65
CA PRO A 177 -9.53 6.92 19.85
C PRO A 177 -8.60 5.71 19.66
N ALA A 178 -7.36 5.84 20.12
CA ALA A 178 -6.28 4.89 19.85
C ALA A 178 -6.46 3.53 20.54
N ASP A 179 -7.31 3.47 21.57
CA ASP A 179 -7.68 2.24 22.29
C ASP A 179 -8.55 1.30 21.45
N GLN A 180 -9.07 1.77 20.32
CA GLN A 180 -9.81 0.96 19.35
C GLN A 180 -8.86 0.37 18.29
N PRO A 181 -8.66 -0.97 18.26
CA PRO A 181 -7.70 -1.59 17.35
C PRO A 181 -8.21 -1.69 15.91
N VAL A 182 -9.54 -1.75 15.71
CA VAL A 182 -10.18 -1.67 14.39
C VAL A 182 -11.21 -0.55 14.41
N VAL A 183 -11.05 0.44 13.54
CA VAL A 183 -12.03 1.52 13.35
C VAL A 183 -12.51 1.51 11.92
N VAL A 184 -13.81 1.50 11.69
CA VAL A 184 -14.40 1.47 10.35
C VAL A 184 -15.42 2.59 10.17
N ALA A 185 -15.44 3.20 9.00
CA ALA A 185 -16.44 4.20 8.68
C ALA A 185 -17.85 3.59 8.62
N SER A 186 -18.85 4.39 9.01
CA SER A 186 -20.26 4.13 8.73
C SER A 186 -20.86 5.29 7.95
N TYR A 187 -21.76 4.96 7.01
CA TYR A 187 -22.45 5.89 6.12
C TYR A 187 -23.94 5.61 6.22
N ASP A 188 -24.75 6.65 6.43
CA ASP A 188 -26.21 6.54 6.58
C ASP A 188 -26.64 5.45 7.59
N GLY A 189 -25.93 5.37 8.72
CA GLY A 189 -26.19 4.40 9.80
C GLY A 189 -25.84 2.95 9.46
N ARG A 190 -25.17 2.71 8.33
CA ARG A 190 -24.68 1.39 7.93
C ARG A 190 -23.16 1.38 7.91
N ARG A 191 -22.57 0.33 8.47
CA ARG A 191 -21.13 0.08 8.37
C ARG A 191 -20.71 0.06 6.90
N GLY A 192 -19.85 1.00 6.52
CA GLY A 192 -19.13 0.94 5.25
C GLY A 192 -17.99 -0.06 5.35
N PRO A 193 -17.52 -0.65 4.23
CA PRO A 193 -16.33 -1.48 4.25
C PRO A 193 -15.04 -0.67 4.43
N HIS A 194 -15.04 0.62 4.06
CA HIS A 194 -13.88 1.49 4.02
C HIS A 194 -14.27 2.97 4.26
N PRO A 195 -13.34 3.83 4.73
CA PRO A 195 -11.99 3.48 5.15
C PRO A 195 -11.99 2.70 6.46
N VAL A 196 -10.95 1.90 6.68
CA VAL A 196 -10.76 1.10 7.90
C VAL A 196 -9.36 1.32 8.47
N ARG A 197 -9.27 1.74 9.74
CA ARG A 197 -8.03 1.79 10.51
C ARG A 197 -7.77 0.42 11.13
N LEU A 198 -6.58 -0.11 10.92
CA LEU A 198 -6.09 -1.36 11.52
C LEU A 198 -4.82 -1.06 12.30
N HIS A 199 -4.93 -1.10 13.63
CA HIS A 199 -3.77 -1.01 14.51
C HIS A 199 -2.85 -2.23 14.35
N ARG A 200 -1.55 -2.06 14.57
CA ARG A 200 -0.55 -3.12 14.39
C ARG A 200 -0.82 -4.40 15.17
N SER A 201 -1.53 -4.30 16.29
CA SER A 201 -1.91 -5.46 17.12
C SER A 201 -2.82 -6.46 16.41
N VAL A 202 -3.55 -6.04 15.37
CA VAL A 202 -4.46 -6.92 14.61
C VAL A 202 -3.90 -7.36 13.27
N TRP A 203 -2.75 -6.84 12.83
CA TRP A 203 -2.13 -7.27 11.57
C TRP A 203 -1.85 -8.78 11.51
N PRO A 204 -1.42 -9.47 12.59
CA PRO A 204 -1.25 -10.93 12.57
C PRO A 204 -2.56 -11.71 12.33
N MET A 205 -3.73 -11.09 12.57
CA MET A 205 -5.04 -11.72 12.44
C MET A 205 -5.64 -11.57 11.03
N LEU A 206 -4.99 -10.82 10.12
CA LEU A 206 -5.46 -10.67 8.75
C LEU A 206 -5.26 -11.98 7.97
N SER A 207 -6.16 -12.26 7.03
CA SER A 207 -6.01 -13.38 6.09
C SER A 207 -4.90 -13.11 5.07
N ASP A 208 -4.26 -14.18 4.59
CA ASP A 208 -3.26 -14.10 3.52
C ASP A 208 -3.86 -14.19 2.11
N THR A 209 -5.06 -14.77 1.99
CA THR A 209 -5.71 -15.08 0.71
C THR A 209 -7.20 -14.74 0.72
N GLY A 210 -7.79 -14.59 -0.47
CA GLY A 210 -9.22 -14.37 -0.66
C GLY A 210 -9.61 -12.89 -0.74
N ASP A 211 -10.89 -12.65 -1.01
CA ASP A 211 -11.42 -11.34 -1.36
C ASP A 211 -11.98 -10.54 -0.18
N ASP A 212 -12.04 -11.15 1.00
CA ASP A 212 -12.65 -10.54 2.17
C ASP A 212 -11.78 -9.43 2.79
N GLY A 213 -10.46 -9.45 2.60
CA GLY A 213 -9.54 -8.49 3.22
C GLY A 213 -9.74 -8.41 4.74
N ALA A 214 -10.04 -7.21 5.26
CA ALA A 214 -10.30 -7.01 6.69
C ALA A 214 -11.71 -7.43 7.15
N ARG A 215 -12.62 -7.80 6.23
CA ARG A 215 -14.01 -8.19 6.57
C ARG A 215 -14.05 -9.45 7.43
N THR A 216 -13.19 -10.43 7.14
CA THR A 216 -13.03 -11.65 7.95
C THR A 216 -12.68 -11.30 9.39
N LEU A 217 -11.65 -10.47 9.60
CA LEU A 217 -11.22 -10.00 10.92
C LEU A 217 -12.38 -9.33 11.69
N MET A 218 -13.10 -8.42 11.04
CA MET A 218 -14.22 -7.71 11.69
C MET A 218 -15.40 -8.63 12.04
N ARG A 219 -15.68 -9.64 11.20
CA ARG A 219 -16.72 -10.63 11.46
C ARG A 219 -16.34 -11.56 12.60
N ASP A 220 -15.10 -12.01 12.62
CA ASP A 220 -14.62 -13.02 13.58
C ASP A 220 -14.29 -12.37 14.95
N HIS A 221 -14.02 -11.06 14.99
CA HIS A 221 -13.71 -10.30 16.20
C HIS A 221 -14.53 -9.00 16.34
N PRO A 222 -15.86 -9.07 16.44
CA PRO A 222 -16.72 -7.88 16.42
C PRO A 222 -16.49 -6.94 17.61
N THR A 223 -16.03 -7.46 18.75
CA THR A 223 -15.71 -6.67 19.96
C THR A 223 -14.50 -5.76 19.79
N LEU A 224 -13.67 -6.00 18.79
CA LEU A 224 -12.51 -5.16 18.46
C LEU A 224 -12.86 -3.98 17.55
N VAL A 225 -14.11 -3.93 17.05
CA VAL A 225 -14.49 -2.98 15.99
C VAL A 225 -15.31 -1.81 16.53
N HIS A 226 -14.83 -0.61 16.21
CA HIS A 226 -15.51 0.65 16.47
C HIS A 226 -15.98 1.27 15.16
N GLU A 227 -17.25 1.70 15.10
CA GLU A 227 -17.80 2.39 13.93
C GLU A 227 -17.78 3.91 14.12
N VAL A 228 -17.36 4.65 13.09
CA VAL A 228 -17.33 6.12 13.09
C VAL A 228 -18.23 6.65 11.97
N PRO A 229 -19.28 7.43 12.29
CA PRO A 229 -20.10 8.09 11.28
C PRO A 229 -19.25 9.02 10.42
N CYS A 230 -19.35 8.86 9.10
CA CYS A 230 -18.55 9.59 8.11
C CYS A 230 -19.43 10.22 7.02
N PRO A 231 -19.03 11.36 6.47
CA PRO A 231 -19.67 11.94 5.29
C PRO A 231 -19.24 11.20 4.01
N GLY A 232 -20.10 11.26 2.98
CA GLY A 232 -19.84 10.66 1.67
C GLY A 232 -20.48 9.29 1.53
N THR A 233 -19.87 8.43 0.72
CA THR A 233 -20.39 7.09 0.44
C THR A 233 -19.27 6.10 0.15
N ALA A 234 -19.45 4.84 0.56
CA ALA A 234 -18.57 3.73 0.22
C ALA A 234 -19.06 2.95 -1.01
N ALA A 235 -19.80 3.61 -1.92
CA ALA A 235 -20.25 3.01 -3.16
C ALA A 235 -19.07 2.78 -4.11
N ASP A 236 -18.96 1.54 -4.61
CA ASP A 236 -17.99 1.15 -5.62
C ASP A 236 -18.46 1.58 -7.02
N ILE A 237 -17.53 2.00 -7.88
CA ILE A 237 -17.78 2.14 -9.32
C ILE A 237 -17.33 0.84 -10.00
N ASP A 238 -18.29 -0.05 -10.30
CA ASP A 238 -18.04 -1.37 -10.89
C ASP A 238 -18.42 -1.43 -12.38
N THR A 239 -19.33 -0.56 -12.82
CA THR A 239 -19.93 -0.57 -14.15
C THR A 239 -19.98 0.83 -14.77
N LEU A 240 -20.23 0.91 -16.09
CA LEU A 240 -20.50 2.20 -16.76
C LEU A 240 -21.79 2.86 -16.25
N GLU A 241 -22.76 2.07 -15.80
CA GLU A 241 -23.99 2.60 -15.18
C GLU A 241 -23.66 3.30 -13.86
N ASP A 242 -22.76 2.73 -13.05
CA ASP A 242 -22.30 3.38 -11.80
C ASP A 242 -21.62 4.72 -12.09
N VAL A 243 -20.83 4.82 -13.16
CA VAL A 243 -20.21 6.08 -13.60
C VAL A 243 -21.28 7.12 -13.97
N GLN A 244 -22.33 6.71 -14.69
CA GLN A 244 -23.42 7.61 -15.08
C GLN A 244 -24.22 8.08 -13.86
N ARG A 245 -24.53 7.16 -12.94
CA ARG A 245 -25.21 7.47 -11.68
C ARG A 245 -24.40 8.45 -10.84
N TRP A 246 -23.09 8.24 -10.75
CA TRP A 246 -22.17 9.13 -10.05
C TRP A 246 -22.20 10.55 -10.64
N ARG A 247 -22.09 10.69 -11.96
CA ARG A 247 -22.10 12.01 -12.64
C ARG A 247 -23.43 12.78 -12.52
N SER A 248 -24.51 12.08 -12.15
CA SER A 248 -25.85 12.64 -12.03
C SER A 248 -26.26 12.95 -10.59
N SER A 249 -25.38 12.67 -9.62
CA SER A 249 -25.59 12.89 -8.17
C SER A 249 -24.93 14.19 -7.72
#